data_AF-V6I938-F1
#
_entry.id   AF-V6I938-F1
#
_cell.length_a   1.000
_cell.length_b   1.000
_cell.length_c   1.000
_cell.angle_alpha   90.00
_cell.angle_beta   90.00
_cell.angle_gamma   90.00
#
_symmetry.space_group_name_H-M   'P 1'
#
loop_
_entity.id
_entity.type
_entity.pdbx_description
1 polymer ?
#
loop_
_entity_poly.entity_id
_entity_poly.type
_entity_poly.pdbx_seq_one_letter_code
_entity_poly.pdbx_strand_id
1 'polypeptide(L)'
;MECISKGKIHKKYEFGCKTSLVTTSKSNWIVGVQALHGNPYDGHTLKNAINQMEKITGFRPKECYVDQGYKGNDHHPVDVEVHLSNKSRKKMSRWQRKWMNRRAAIEPIISHLKQGHKMDRNFLKGQEGDRINAILSAAGCNFRKLFRAFFLFLDQIALFRVRLFQISLWCNHFN
;
A
#
# COMPACT_ATOMS: atom_id res chain seq x y z
N MET A 1 -21.40 -10.99 -1.34
CA MET A 1 -20.51 -11.36 -2.45
C MET A 1 -21.03 -10.69 -3.70
N GLU A 2 -20.22 -9.89 -4.38
CA GLU A 2 -20.68 -9.06 -5.49
C GLU A 2 -19.99 -9.47 -6.79
N CYS A 3 -20.69 -9.29 -7.91
CA CYS A 3 -20.13 -9.50 -9.23
C CYS A 3 -19.44 -8.21 -9.70
N ILE A 4 -18.13 -8.29 -9.95
CA ILE A 4 -17.30 -7.18 -10.37
C ILE A 4 -16.84 -7.44 -11.80
N SER A 5 -17.18 -6.54 -12.71
CA SER A 5 -16.67 -6.60 -14.08
C SER A 5 -15.17 -6.32 -14.09
N LYS A 6 -14.38 -7.29 -14.57
CA LYS A 6 -12.99 -7.07 -14.92
C LYS A 6 -12.93 -6.69 -16.38
N GLY A 7 -12.41 -5.50 -16.68
CA GLY A 7 -12.13 -5.03 -18.04
C GLY A 7 -11.02 -5.81 -18.76
N LYS A 8 -10.92 -7.13 -18.55
CA LYS A 8 -9.96 -8.05 -19.15
C LYS A 8 -10.68 -9.00 -20.09
N ILE A 9 -10.14 -9.17 -21.30
CA ILE A 9 -10.73 -10.00 -22.37
C ILE A 9 -10.92 -11.47 -21.93
N HIS A 10 -9.93 -12.04 -21.24
CA HIS A 10 -9.93 -13.45 -20.84
C HIS A 10 -10.71 -13.75 -19.54
N LYS A 11 -11.11 -12.72 -18.78
CA LYS A 11 -11.89 -12.90 -17.55
C LYS A 11 -12.75 -11.67 -17.32
N LYS A 12 -14.02 -11.76 -17.75
CA LYS A 12 -14.97 -10.64 -17.76
C LYS A 12 -15.53 -10.29 -16.38
N TYR A 13 -15.64 -11.27 -15.48
CA TYR A 13 -16.23 -11.08 -14.16
C TYR A 13 -15.42 -11.79 -13.07
N GLU A 14 -15.43 -11.20 -11.89
CA GLU A 14 -14.97 -11.82 -10.66
C GLU A 14 -15.99 -11.63 -9.55
N PHE A 15 -16.13 -12.64 -8.70
CA PHE A 15 -16.94 -12.54 -7.51
C PHE A 15 -16.05 -12.19 -6.33
N GLY A 16 -16.38 -11.12 -5.61
CA GLY A 16 -15.60 -10.68 -4.47
C GLY A 16 -16.14 -9.40 -3.82
N CYS A 17 -15.39 -8.91 -2.86
CA CYS A 17 -15.56 -7.57 -2.27
C CYS A 17 -14.45 -6.67 -2.84
N LYS A 18 -14.81 -5.44 -3.20
CA LYS A 18 -13.82 -4.46 -3.63
C LYS A 18 -13.05 -3.97 -2.40
N THR A 19 -11.75 -3.70 -2.53
CA THR A 19 -10.95 -3.20 -1.41
C THR A 19 -10.21 -1.94 -1.83
N SER A 20 -10.40 -0.87 -1.08
CA SER A 20 -9.62 0.36 -1.20
C SER A 20 -8.35 0.24 -0.37
N LEU A 21 -7.23 0.73 -0.90
CA LEU A 21 -5.91 0.65 -0.27
C LEU A 21 -5.22 2.01 -0.36
N VAL A 22 -4.68 2.48 0.76
CA VAL A 22 -3.91 3.71 0.84
C VAL A 22 -2.49 3.38 1.29
N THR A 23 -1.51 3.85 0.52
CA THR A 23 -0.09 3.61 0.80
C THR A 23 0.72 4.90 0.78
N THR A 24 1.70 5.01 1.66
CA THR A 24 2.64 6.15 1.67
C THR A 24 3.52 6.13 0.42
N SER A 25 3.70 7.27 -0.25
CA SER A 25 4.45 7.34 -1.51
C SER A 25 5.97 7.09 -1.39
N LYS A 26 6.55 7.31 -0.21
CA LYS A 26 8.00 7.16 0.02
C LYS A 26 8.41 5.70 0.23
N SER A 27 7.80 5.07 1.22
CA SER A 27 8.19 3.77 1.78
C SER A 27 7.11 2.69 1.64
N ASN A 28 6.03 2.98 0.92
CA ASN A 28 4.98 2.03 0.57
C ASN A 28 4.30 1.37 1.79
N TRP A 29 4.30 2.02 2.96
CA TRP A 29 3.55 1.55 4.13
C TRP A 29 2.06 1.62 3.84
N ILE A 30 1.33 0.57 4.19
CA ILE A 30 -0.12 0.58 4.10
C ILE A 30 -0.65 1.35 5.31
N VAL A 31 -1.38 2.44 5.05
CA VAL A 31 -1.88 3.36 6.09
C VAL A 31 -3.41 3.46 6.09
N GLY A 32 -4.08 2.77 5.16
CA GLY A 32 -5.53 2.65 5.10
C GLY A 32 -5.92 1.46 4.24
N VAL A 33 -6.97 0.75 4.65
CA VAL A 33 -7.51 -0.40 3.93
C VAL A 33 -8.99 -0.60 4.25
N GLN A 34 -9.83 -0.62 3.23
CA GLN A 34 -11.28 -0.63 3.42
C GLN A 34 -11.94 -1.62 2.47
N ALA A 35 -12.72 -2.56 3.02
CA ALA A 35 -13.58 -3.42 2.23
C ALA A 35 -14.87 -2.66 1.86
N LEU A 36 -15.06 -2.47 0.55
CA LEU A 36 -16.15 -1.71 -0.06
C LEU A 36 -17.19 -2.68 -0.64
N HIS A 37 -18.39 -2.57 -0.10
CA HIS A 37 -19.57 -3.35 -0.49
C HIS A 37 -20.51 -2.48 -1.32
N GLY A 38 -21.35 -3.09 -2.15
CA GLY A 38 -22.24 -2.47 -3.12
C GLY A 38 -21.58 -2.08 -4.45
N ASN A 39 -20.36 -2.55 -4.72
CA ASN A 39 -19.52 -2.21 -5.87
C ASN A 39 -19.54 -0.70 -6.22
N PRO A 40 -19.16 0.18 -5.28
CA PRO A 40 -19.20 1.61 -5.50
C PRO A 40 -18.21 2.03 -6.60
N TYR A 41 -18.58 3.07 -7.33
CA TYR A 41 -17.68 3.72 -8.28
C TYR A 41 -16.46 4.31 -7.56
N ASP A 42 -15.26 4.06 -8.08
CA ASP A 42 -13.99 4.39 -7.41
C ASP A 42 -13.86 5.86 -7.03
N GLY A 43 -14.34 6.78 -7.88
CA GLY A 43 -14.30 8.22 -7.60
C GLY A 43 -14.99 8.62 -6.29
N HIS A 44 -16.07 7.94 -5.90
CA HIS A 44 -16.80 8.23 -4.66
C HIS A 44 -16.10 7.69 -3.40
N THR A 45 -15.12 6.80 -3.57
CA THR A 45 -14.48 6.08 -2.45
C THR A 45 -13.27 6.81 -1.89
N LEU A 46 -12.72 7.78 -2.63
CA LEU A 46 -11.46 8.45 -2.29
C LEU A 46 -11.54 9.20 -0.96
N LYS A 47 -12.64 9.93 -0.73
CA LYS A 47 -12.88 10.66 0.53
C LYS A 47 -12.91 9.73 1.74
N ASN A 48 -13.59 8.58 1.61
CA ASN A 48 -13.67 7.59 2.69
C ASN A 48 -12.31 6.95 2.97
N ALA A 49 -11.51 6.68 1.92
CA ALA A 49 -10.17 6.14 2.06
C ALA A 49 -9.22 7.11 2.78
N ILE A 50 -9.28 8.40 2.45
CA ILE A 50 -8.49 9.45 3.12
C ILE A 50 -8.94 9.62 4.57
N ASN A 51 -10.24 9.69 4.84
CA ASN A 51 -10.77 9.75 6.20
C ASN A 51 -10.33 8.54 7.03
N GLN A 52 -10.22 7.36 6.42
CA GLN A 52 -9.73 6.18 7.11
C GLN A 52 -8.23 6.29 7.46
N MET A 53 -7.41 6.73 6.50
CA MET A 53 -6.00 6.98 6.73
C MET A 53 -5.80 7.98 7.88
N GLU A 54 -6.60 9.05 7.90
CA GLU A 54 -6.55 10.07 8.95
C GLU A 54 -6.93 9.49 10.31
N LYS A 55 -7.98 8.65 10.39
CA LYS A 55 -8.34 7.95 11.63
C LYS A 55 -7.24 7.04 12.16
N ILE A 56 -6.52 6.34 11.27
CA ILE A 56 -5.48 5.39 11.65
C ILE A 56 -4.17 6.09 12.04
N THR A 57 -3.80 7.13 11.30
CA THR A 57 -2.48 7.77 11.43
C THR A 57 -2.50 9.07 12.22
N GLY A 58 -3.67 9.71 12.37
CA GLY A 58 -3.82 11.07 12.88
C GLY A 58 -3.39 12.16 11.89
N PHE A 59 -2.98 11.80 10.67
CA PHE A 59 -2.45 12.73 9.68
C PHE A 59 -3.30 12.75 8.42
N ARG A 60 -3.56 13.96 7.93
CA ARG A 60 -4.23 14.19 6.66
C ARG A 60 -3.20 14.46 5.55
N PRO A 61 -3.29 13.77 4.39
CA PRO A 61 -2.33 13.95 3.31
C PRO A 61 -2.53 15.29 2.60
N LYS A 62 -1.44 15.98 2.23
CA LYS A 62 -1.49 17.19 1.40
C LYS A 62 -1.72 16.88 -0.08
N GLU A 63 -1.01 15.86 -0.58
CA GLU A 63 -1.05 15.43 -1.98
C GLU A 63 -1.45 13.95 -2.05
N CYS A 64 -2.30 13.60 -3.01
CA CYS A 64 -2.68 12.23 -3.30
C CYS A 64 -2.48 11.92 -4.79
N TYR A 65 -1.87 10.77 -5.09
CA TYR A 65 -1.59 10.33 -6.45
C TYR A 65 -2.46 9.11 -6.77
N VAL A 66 -3.42 9.25 -7.69
CA VAL A 66 -4.46 8.24 -7.92
C VAL A 66 -4.57 7.83 -9.39
N ASP A 67 -5.12 6.63 -9.61
CA ASP A 67 -5.44 6.12 -10.94
C ASP A 67 -6.61 6.84 -11.59
N GLN A 68 -6.76 6.61 -12.89
CA GLN A 68 -7.84 7.15 -13.70
C GLN A 68 -9.23 6.72 -13.24
N GLY A 69 -9.36 5.61 -12.50
CA GLY A 69 -10.64 5.16 -11.93
C GLY A 69 -11.24 6.17 -10.94
N TYR A 70 -10.41 7.00 -10.30
CA TYR A 70 -10.84 8.00 -9.31
C TYR A 70 -11.26 9.34 -9.93
N LYS A 71 -11.73 9.33 -11.18
CA LYS A 71 -12.25 10.52 -11.87
C LYS A 71 -13.52 11.05 -11.18
N GLY A 72 -13.76 12.35 -11.31
CA GLY A 72 -14.92 13.05 -10.75
C GLY A 72 -14.54 13.86 -9.50
N ASN A 73 -14.48 15.19 -9.64
CA ASN A 73 -14.04 16.08 -8.58
C ASN A 73 -15.08 16.27 -7.47
N ASP A 74 -16.36 15.99 -7.74
CA ASP A 74 -17.46 16.29 -6.81
C ASP A 74 -17.34 15.56 -5.46
N HIS A 75 -16.54 14.49 -5.41
CA HIS A 75 -16.35 13.65 -4.23
C HIS A 75 -14.92 13.69 -3.68
N HIS A 76 -14.06 14.55 -4.24
CA HIS A 76 -12.70 14.73 -3.75
C HIS A 76 -12.72 15.64 -2.52
N PRO A 77 -11.86 15.37 -1.51
CA PRO A 77 -11.70 16.30 -0.42
C PRO A 77 -11.12 17.63 -0.94
N VAL A 78 -11.77 18.74 -0.60
CA VAL A 78 -11.41 20.10 -1.07
C VAL A 78 -10.01 20.51 -0.61
N ASP A 79 -9.57 19.95 0.50
CA ASP A 79 -8.33 20.29 1.18
C ASP A 79 -7.12 19.41 0.78
N VAL A 80 -7.33 18.42 -0.11
CA VAL A 80 -6.28 17.50 -0.58
C VAL A 80 -6.05 17.69 -2.07
N GLU A 81 -4.80 17.91 -2.48
CA GLU A 81 -4.46 18.01 -3.90
C GLU A 81 -4.43 16.62 -4.54
N VAL A 82 -5.44 16.32 -5.38
CA VAL A 82 -5.57 15.03 -6.06
C VAL A 82 -4.96 15.09 -7.47
N HIS A 83 -3.93 14.28 -7.70
CA HIS A 83 -3.27 14.14 -8.99
C HIS A 83 -3.68 12.84 -9.69
N LEU A 84 -4.42 12.98 -10.80
CA LEU A 84 -4.85 11.88 -11.67
C LEU A 84 -3.75 11.50 -12.68
N SER A 85 -3.64 10.21 -12.98
CA SER A 85 -2.64 9.65 -13.90
C SER A 85 -2.73 10.13 -15.36
N ASN A 86 -3.90 10.60 -15.81
CA ASN A 86 -4.15 11.02 -17.19
C ASN A 86 -3.76 12.48 -17.48
N LYS A 87 -3.21 13.23 -16.51
CA LYS A 87 -2.77 14.62 -16.77
C LYS A 87 -1.54 14.63 -17.68
N SER A 88 -1.53 15.54 -18.66
CA SER A 88 -0.42 15.71 -19.60
C SER A 88 0.89 15.95 -18.86
N ARG A 89 1.86 15.06 -19.09
CA ARG A 89 3.17 15.11 -18.43
C ARG A 89 4.04 16.28 -18.89
N LYS A 90 3.66 16.98 -19.97
CA LYS A 90 4.47 18.03 -20.60
C LYS A 90 4.69 19.24 -19.69
N LYS A 91 3.69 19.62 -18.88
CA LYS A 91 3.76 20.79 -17.98
C LYS A 91 4.08 20.44 -16.52
N MET A 92 4.38 19.17 -16.21
CA MET A 92 4.63 18.72 -14.84
C MET A 92 6.08 18.98 -14.42
N SER A 93 6.27 19.36 -13.15
CA SER A 93 7.61 19.45 -12.57
C SER A 93 8.28 18.08 -12.50
N ARG A 94 9.62 18.06 -12.44
CA ARG A 94 10.38 16.79 -12.30
C ARG A 94 9.92 15.98 -11.07
N TRP A 95 9.61 16.66 -9.97
CA TRP A 95 9.12 16.03 -8.73
C TRP A 95 7.72 15.44 -8.88
N GLN A 96 6.78 16.19 -9.44
CA GLN A 96 5.42 15.69 -9.69
C GLN A 96 5.46 14.48 -10.62
N ARG A 97 6.31 14.49 -11.66
CA ARG A 97 6.49 13.35 -12.56
C ARG A 97 7.07 12.12 -11.84
N LYS A 98 8.05 12.33 -10.95
CA LYS A 98 8.63 11.26 -10.12
C LYS A 98 7.55 10.61 -9.24
N TRP A 99 6.75 11.39 -8.52
CA TRP A 99 5.69 10.87 -7.66
C TRP A 99 4.57 10.19 -8.45
N MET A 100 4.19 10.77 -9.59
CA MET A 100 3.24 10.17 -10.53
C MET A 100 3.69 8.79 -11.01
N ASN A 101 4.99 8.61 -11.28
CA ASN A 101 5.55 7.32 -11.66
C ASN A 101 5.63 6.35 -10.46
N ARG A 102 6.00 6.85 -9.26
CA ARG A 102 6.05 6.02 -8.04
C ARG A 102 4.68 5.49 -7.63
N ARG A 103 3.59 6.16 -8.00
CA ARG A 103 2.22 5.66 -7.79
C ARG A 103 2.02 4.22 -8.27
N ALA A 104 2.67 3.83 -9.37
CA ALA A 104 2.61 2.46 -9.90
C ALA A 104 3.16 1.39 -8.93
N ALA A 105 3.90 1.80 -7.88
CA ALA A 105 4.35 0.90 -6.82
C ALA A 105 3.18 0.37 -5.95
N ILE A 106 1.96 0.91 -6.08
CA ILE A 106 0.79 0.34 -5.39
C ILE A 106 0.39 -1.03 -5.96
N GLU A 107 0.58 -1.26 -7.26
CA GLU A 107 0.24 -2.53 -7.92
C GLU A 107 0.99 -3.74 -7.35
N PRO A 108 2.33 -3.72 -7.17
CA PRO A 108 3.02 -4.82 -6.53
C PRO A 108 2.59 -5.01 -5.07
N ILE A 109 2.22 -3.94 -4.35
CA ILE A 109 1.69 -4.07 -2.98
C ILE A 109 0.35 -4.80 -2.98
N ILE A 110 -0.57 -4.43 -3.87
CA ILE A 110 -1.86 -5.11 -4.05
C ILE A 110 -1.62 -6.57 -4.40
N SER A 111 -0.70 -6.85 -5.33
CA SER A 111 -0.32 -8.22 -5.70
C SER A 111 0.20 -9.02 -4.50
N HIS A 112 1.10 -8.44 -3.70
CA HIS A 112 1.62 -9.07 -2.49
C HIS A 112 0.54 -9.30 -1.44
N LEU A 113 -0.43 -8.39 -1.29
CA LEU A 113 -1.54 -8.58 -0.37
C LEU A 113 -2.42 -9.76 -0.80
N LYS A 114 -2.74 -9.84 -2.10
CA LYS A 114 -3.55 -10.90 -2.68
C LYS A 114 -2.91 -12.27 -2.54
N GLN A 115 -1.67 -12.41 -2.99
CA GLN A 115 -0.97 -13.70 -3.05
C GLN A 115 -0.25 -14.04 -1.74
N GLY A 116 0.51 -13.09 -1.20
CA GLY A 116 1.40 -13.31 -0.05
C GLY A 116 0.71 -13.19 1.31
N HIS A 117 -0.37 -12.41 1.40
CA HIS A 117 -1.10 -12.18 2.65
C HIS A 117 -2.55 -12.67 2.60
N LYS A 118 -2.86 -13.55 1.65
CA LYS A 118 -4.14 -14.27 1.52
C LYS A 118 -5.38 -13.36 1.48
N MET A 119 -5.24 -12.12 1.03
CA MET A 119 -6.39 -11.22 0.90
C MET A 119 -7.45 -11.78 -0.07
N ASP A 120 -7.04 -12.58 -1.07
CA ASP A 120 -7.96 -13.26 -1.99
C ASP A 120 -8.67 -14.49 -1.37
N ARG A 121 -8.24 -14.96 -0.19
CA ARG A 121 -8.80 -16.14 0.48
C ARG A 121 -9.38 -15.74 1.83
N ASN A 122 -10.65 -15.32 1.83
CA ASN A 122 -11.35 -15.03 3.06
C ASN A 122 -12.02 -16.30 3.62
N PHE A 123 -11.64 -16.70 4.84
CA PHE A 123 -12.26 -17.80 5.58
C PHE A 123 -13.34 -17.32 6.56
N LEU A 124 -13.45 -16.01 6.75
CA LEU A 124 -14.41 -15.37 7.64
C LEU A 124 -15.73 -15.14 6.88
N LYS A 125 -16.85 -15.26 7.60
CA LYS A 125 -18.18 -15.16 7.00
C LYS A 125 -18.69 -13.72 6.98
N GLY A 126 -19.37 -13.37 5.88
CA GLY A 126 -20.12 -12.12 5.75
C GLY A 126 -19.25 -10.88 5.57
N GLN A 127 -19.93 -9.72 5.52
CA GLN A 127 -19.29 -8.41 5.25
C GLN A 127 -18.25 -8.04 6.31
N GLU A 128 -18.52 -8.43 7.56
CA GLU A 128 -17.59 -8.17 8.66
C GLU A 128 -16.31 -9.00 8.51
N GLY A 129 -16.45 -10.26 8.06
CA GLY A 129 -15.31 -11.09 7.71
C GLY A 129 -14.45 -10.47 6.61
N ASP A 130 -15.06 -9.90 5.57
CA ASP A 130 -14.34 -9.23 4.48
C ASP A 130 -13.53 -8.01 4.99
N ARG A 131 -14.11 -7.21 5.90
CA ARG A 131 -13.43 -6.08 6.54
C ARG A 131 -12.24 -6.54 7.38
N ILE A 132 -12.46 -7.53 8.26
CA ILE A 132 -11.42 -8.06 9.15
C ILE A 132 -10.28 -8.66 8.32
N ASN A 133 -10.60 -9.46 7.29
CA ASN A 133 -9.59 -10.06 6.43
C ASN A 133 -8.73 -8.99 5.73
N ALA A 134 -9.34 -7.95 5.17
CA ALA A 134 -8.62 -6.87 4.52
C ALA A 134 -7.64 -6.14 5.48
N ILE A 135 -8.10 -5.86 6.72
CA ILE A 135 -7.28 -5.22 7.75
C ILE A 135 -6.12 -6.12 8.17
N LEU A 136 -6.38 -7.40 8.46
CA LEU A 136 -5.37 -8.36 8.90
C LEU A 136 -4.33 -8.64 7.81
N SER A 137 -4.75 -8.79 6.56
CA SER A 137 -3.83 -8.95 5.42
C SER A 137 -2.90 -7.73 5.27
N ALA A 138 -3.44 -6.52 5.38
CA ALA A 138 -2.66 -5.28 5.33
C ALA A 138 -1.68 -5.16 6.49
N ALA A 139 -2.15 -5.42 7.73
CA ALA A 139 -1.31 -5.42 8.92
C ALA A 139 -0.18 -6.44 8.80
N GLY A 140 -0.48 -7.66 8.35
CA GLY A 140 0.52 -8.70 8.10
C GLY A 140 1.58 -8.29 7.08
N CYS A 141 1.20 -7.53 6.05
CA CYS A 141 2.16 -6.98 5.08
C CYS A 141 3.10 -5.95 5.70
N ASN A 142 2.57 -5.05 6.53
CA ASN A 142 3.38 -4.10 7.28
C ASN A 142 4.30 -4.80 8.30
N PHE A 143 3.80 -5.77 9.07
CA PHE A 143 4.61 -6.54 10.00
C PHE A 143 5.75 -7.29 9.31
N ARG A 144 5.51 -7.87 8.12
CA ARG A 144 6.58 -8.50 7.34
C ARG A 144 7.70 -7.52 6.97
N LYS A 145 7.38 -6.25 6.71
CA LYS A 145 8.41 -5.21 6.50
C LYS A 145 9.18 -4.90 7.77
N LEU A 146 8.49 -4.78 8.90
CA LEU A 146 9.12 -4.55 10.21
C LEU A 146 10.05 -5.70 10.60
N PHE A 147 9.59 -6.95 10.47
CA PHE A 147 10.41 -8.12 10.76
C PHE A 147 11.65 -8.18 9.88
N ARG A 148 11.52 -7.90 8.58
CA ARG A 148 12.69 -7.84 7.68
C ARG A 148 13.69 -6.78 8.12
N ALA A 149 13.24 -5.58 8.49
CA ALA A 149 14.12 -4.53 8.99
C ALA A 149 14.81 -4.93 10.30
N PHE A 150 14.05 -5.53 11.22
CA PHE A 150 14.55 -6.01 12.51
C PHE A 150 15.62 -7.09 12.34
N PHE A 151 15.38 -8.13 11.52
CA PHE A 151 16.36 -9.19 11.29
C PHE A 151 17.60 -8.68 10.54
N LEU A 152 17.44 -7.80 9.55
CA LEU A 152 18.59 -7.17 8.88
C LEU A 152 19.46 -6.37 9.86
N PHE A 153 18.83 -5.68 10.82
CA PHE A 153 19.55 -4.96 11.86
C PHE A 153 20.34 -5.90 12.79
N LEU A 154 19.72 -7.02 13.22
CA LEU A 154 20.41 -8.03 14.02
C LEU A 154 21.59 -8.68 13.27
N ASP A 155 21.41 -9.00 11.98
CA ASP A 155 22.46 -9.56 11.14
C ASP A 155 23.65 -8.59 11.01
N GLN A 156 23.38 -7.29 10.83
CA GLN A 156 24.43 -6.27 10.77
C GLN A 156 25.20 -6.15 12.09
N ILE A 157 24.52 -6.24 13.24
CA ILE A 157 25.19 -6.25 14.55
C ILE A 157 26.07 -7.49 14.71
N ALA A 158 25.57 -8.66 14.31
CA ALA A 158 26.32 -9.90 14.40
C ALA A 158 27.60 -9.84 13.53
N LEU A 159 27.48 -9.40 12.27
CA LEU A 159 28.61 -9.21 11.37
C LEU A 159 29.61 -8.18 11.90
N PHE A 160 29.13 -7.07 12.47
CA PHE A 160 29.99 -6.06 13.08
C PHE A 160 30.79 -6.62 14.26
N ARG A 161 30.17 -7.40 15.13
CA ARG A 161 30.84 -8.06 16.26
C ARG A 161 31.90 -9.05 15.81
N VAL A 162 31.60 -9.88 14.80
CA VAL A 162 32.58 -10.81 14.22
C VAL A 162 33.78 -10.05 13.66
N ARG A 163 33.53 -8.95 12.94
CA ARG A 163 34.59 -8.11 12.37
C ARG A 163 35.47 -7.45 13.44
N LEU A 164 34.88 -6.95 14.52
CA LEU A 164 35.65 -6.41 15.65
C LEU A 164 36.50 -7.49 16.33
N PHE A 165 35.94 -8.69 16.52
CA PHE A 165 36.68 -9.81 17.10
C PHE A 165 37.89 -10.22 16.23
N GLN A 166 37.71 -10.31 14.91
CA GLN A 166 38.81 -10.57 13.98
C GLN A 166 39.90 -9.49 14.00
N ILE A 167 39.51 -8.21 14.08
CA ILE A 167 40.49 -7.11 14.20
C ILE A 167 41.26 -7.21 15.52
N SER A 168 40.58 -7.52 16.63
CA SER A 168 41.26 -7.70 17.93
C SER A 168 42.24 -8.89 17.93
N LEU A 169 41.87 -10.01 17.28
CA LEU A 169 42.77 -11.16 17.12
C LEU A 169 43.98 -10.81 16.25
N TRP A 170 43.79 -10.05 15.18
CA TRP A 170 44.87 -9.60 14.31
C TRP A 170 45.82 -8.64 15.07
N CYS A 171 45.30 -7.65 15.80
CA CYS A 171 46.13 -6.77 16.63
C CYS A 171 46.90 -7.50 17.74
N ASN A 172 46.34 -8.58 18.31
CA ASN A 172 47.04 -9.37 19.32
C ASN A 172 48.08 -10.34 18.74
N HIS A 173 48.08 -10.60 17.43
CA HIS A 173 49.06 -11.47 16.77
C HIS A 173 50.30 -10.71 16.29
N PHE A 174 50.21 -9.38 16.16
CA PHE A 174 51.30 -8.50 15.69
C PHE A 174 51.91 -7.61 16.78
N ASN A 175 51.59 -7.86 18.06
CA ASN A 175 52.27 -7.32 19.24
C ASN A 175 53.05 -8.45 19.92
#